data_AF-A0A356GPS8-F1
#
_entry.id   AF-A0A356GPS8-F1
#
_cell.length_a   1.000
_cell.length_b   1.000
_cell.length_c   1.000
_cell.angle_alpha   90.00
_cell.angle_beta   90.00
_cell.angle_gamma   90.00
#
_symmetry.space_group_name_H-M   'P 1'
#
loop_
_entity.id
_entity.type
_entity.pdbx_description
1 polymer ?
#
loop_
_entity_poly.entity_id
_entity_poly.type
_entity_poly.pdbx_seq_one_letter_code
_entity_poly.pdbx_strand_id
1 'polypeptide(L)' 'MGDAARKLNFMIKSDIARELEELVPRGERSRVVNAALERELLGIRRRKLTERLRALREKSPPLSTEKIVSALRRDRERR' A
#
# COMPACT_ATOMS: atom_id res chain seq x y z
N MET A 1 19.79 10.62 -3.68
CA MET A 1 20.01 9.61 -4.73
C MET A 1 19.07 9.95 -5.87
N GLY A 2 19.61 10.30 -7.04
CA GLY A 2 18.82 10.76 -8.18
C GLY A 2 17.83 9.68 -8.61
N ASP A 3 16.54 10.00 -8.57
CA ASP A 3 15.49 9.07 -8.92
C ASP A 3 15.49 8.88 -10.44
N ALA A 4 15.95 7.71 -10.90
CA ALA A 4 16.06 7.42 -12.32
C ALA A 4 14.64 7.27 -12.90
N ALA A 5 14.13 8.35 -13.49
CA ALA A 5 12.84 8.33 -14.16
C ALA A 5 12.85 7.34 -15.32
N ARG A 6 11.96 6.35 -15.29
CA ARG A 6 11.77 5.37 -16.36
C ARG A 6 10.54 5.76 -17.17
N LYS A 7 10.70 5.89 -18.50
CA LYS A 7 9.56 6.10 -19.40
C LYS A 7 8.72 4.84 -19.46
N LEU A 8 7.43 4.97 -19.13
CA LEU A 8 6.42 3.93 -19.27
C LEU A 8 5.46 4.34 -20.39
N ASN A 9 5.11 3.40 -21.25
CA ASN A 9 4.10 3.62 -22.28
C ASN A 9 2.75 3.11 -21.74
N PHE A 10 1.84 4.02 -21.43
CA PHE A 10 0.48 3.68 -21.04
C PHE A 10 -0.48 4.68 -21.66
N MET A 11 -1.71 4.22 -21.92
CA MET A 11 -2.77 5.08 -22.45
C MET A 11 -3.46 5.80 -21.29
N ILE A 12 -3.67 7.11 -21.45
CA ILE A 12 -4.47 7.94 -20.54
C ILE A 12 -5.76 8.29 -21.28
N LYS A 13 -6.88 8.37 -20.56
CA LYS A 13 -8.14 8.83 -21.15
C LYS A 13 -7.96 10.24 -21.72
N SER A 14 -8.57 10.50 -22.88
CA SER A 14 -8.50 11.78 -23.59
C SER A 14 -8.88 12.95 -22.69
N ASP A 15 -9.92 12.80 -21.88
CA ASP A 15 -10.44 13.87 -21.03
C ASP A 15 -9.45 14.24 -19.93
N ILE A 16 -8.84 13.22 -19.30
CA ILE A 16 -7.81 13.40 -18.27
C ILE A 16 -6.54 14.00 -18.87
N ALA A 17 -6.17 13.58 -20.09
CA ALA A 17 -5.03 14.16 -20.78
C ALA A 17 -5.26 15.66 -21.06
N ARG A 18 -6.44 16.03 -21.55
CA ARG A 18 -6.80 17.44 -21.78
C ARG A 18 -6.75 18.26 -20.49
N GLU A 19 -7.37 17.79 -19.41
CA GLU A 19 -7.33 18.48 -18.12
C GLU A 19 -5.91 18.62 -17.58
N LEU A 20 -5.07 17.59 -17.71
CA LEU A 20 -3.67 17.66 -17.31
C LEU A 20 -2.90 18.69 -18.13
N GLU A 21 -3.20 18.82 -19.42
CA GLU A 21 -2.56 19.81 -20.29
C GLU A 21 -2.98 21.25 -19.99
N GLU A 22 -4.25 21.46 -19.66
CA GLU A 22 -4.85 22.76 -19.32
C GLU A 22 -4.42 23.24 -17.93
N LEU A 23 -4.43 22.36 -16.93
CA LEU A 23 -4.20 22.73 -15.53
C LEU A 23 -2.73 22.69 -15.11
N VAL A 24 -1.89 21.90 -15.78
CA VAL A 24 -0.49 21.67 -15.36
C VAL A 24 0.51 22.19 -16.39
N PRO A 25 1.44 23.07 -15.97
CA PRO A 25 2.53 23.57 -16.83
C PRO A 25 3.35 22.43 -17.45
N ARG A 26 3.81 22.62 -18.69
CA ARG A 26 4.50 21.59 -19.51
C ARG A 26 5.68 20.89 -18.80
N GLY A 27 6.38 21.56 -17.88
CA GLY A 27 7.51 21.00 -17.13
C GLY A 27 7.14 20.22 -15.87
N GLU A 28 5.92 20.38 -15.34
CA GLU A 28 5.50 19.79 -14.07
C GLU A 28 4.59 18.56 -14.23
N ARG A 29 4.12 18.29 -15.45
CA ARG A 29 3.19 17.19 -15.74
C ARG A 29 3.70 15.85 -15.26
N SER A 30 4.96 15.52 -15.51
CA SER A 30 5.55 14.25 -15.05
C SER A 30 5.62 14.17 -13.52
N ARG A 31 5.92 15.28 -12.85
CA ARG A 31 5.94 15.35 -11.38
C ARG A 31 4.55 15.15 -10.79
N VAL A 32 3.54 15.80 -11.35
CA VAL A 32 2.14 15.68 -10.89
C VAL A 32 1.63 14.26 -11.10
N VAL A 33 1.88 13.66 -12.26
CA VAL A 33 1.48 12.27 -12.57
C VAL A 33 2.17 11.30 -11.62
N ASN A 34 3.48 11.43 -11.42
CA ASN A 34 4.21 10.56 -10.48
C ASN A 34 3.68 10.69 -9.05
N ALA A 35 3.44 11.91 -8.57
CA ALA A 35 2.87 12.12 -7.23
C ALA A 35 1.45 11.53 -7.08
N ALA A 36 0.62 11.60 -8.12
CA ALA A 36 -0.70 10.97 -8.13
C ALA A 36 -0.59 9.44 -8.11
N LEU A 37 0.30 8.87 -8.92
CA LEU A 37 0.56 7.43 -8.96
C LEU A 37 1.12 6.91 -7.62
N GLU A 38 2.04 7.63 -6.99
CA GLU A 38 2.58 7.27 -5.67
C GLU A 38 1.49 7.14 -4.61
N ARG A 39 0.59 8.14 -4.56
CA ARG A 39 -0.55 8.12 -3.64
C ARG A 39 -1.44 6.90 -3.87
N GLU A 40 -1.77 6.60 -5.13
CA GLU A 40 -2.63 5.44 -5.41
C GLU A 40 -1.94 4.10 -5.19
N LEU A 41 -0.67 3.97 -5.53
CA LEU A 41 0.10 2.76 -5.25
C LEU A 41 0.21 2.50 -3.75
N LEU A 42 0.33 3.56 -2.93
CA LEU A 42 0.27 3.43 -1.47
C LEU A 42 -1.10 2.92 -1.01
N GLY A 43 -2.19 3.45 -1.58
CA GLY A 43 -3.55 2.98 -1.31
C GLY A 43 -3.75 1.51 -1.67
N ILE A 44 -3.33 1.09 -2.86
CA ILE A 44 -3.37 -0.31 -3.31
C ILE A 44 -2.55 -1.20 -2.37
N ARG A 45 -1.34 -0.78 -1.99
CA ARG A 45 -0.47 -1.54 -1.09
C ARG A 45 -1.14 -1.77 0.27
N ARG A 46 -1.74 -0.72 0.85
CA ARG A 46 -2.46 -0.82 2.12
C ARG A 46 -3.62 -1.81 2.02
N ARG A 47 -4.46 -1.71 0.97
CA ARG A 47 -5.57 -2.65 0.74
C ARG A 47 -5.10 -4.11 0.70
N LYS A 48 -4.05 -4.40 -0.08
CA LYS A 48 -3.46 -5.74 -0.16
C LYS A 48 -2.94 -6.25 1.19
N LEU A 49 -2.31 -5.39 1.99
CA LEU A 49 -1.84 -5.76 3.32
C LEU A 49 -3.00 -6.04 4.28
N THR A 50 -4.04 -5.21 4.26
CA THR A 50 -5.25 -5.40 5.07
C THR A 50 -5.96 -6.70 4.70
N GLU A 51 -6.08 -7.01 3.42
CA GLU A 51 -6.65 -8.28 2.94
C GLU A 51 -5.83 -9.47 3.45
N ARG A 52 -4.50 -9.41 3.38
CA ARG A 52 -3.62 -10.44 3.95
C ARG A 52 -3.82 -10.62 5.44
N LEU A 53 -3.88 -9.53 6.20
CA LEU A 53 -4.12 -9.58 7.65
C LEU A 53 -5.49 -10.16 7.99
N ARG A 54 -6.55 -9.80 7.24
CA ARG A 54 -7.88 -10.40 7.40
C ARG A 54 -7.85 -11.90 7.12
N ALA A 55 -7.25 -12.32 6.02
CA ALA A 55 -7.14 -13.74 5.67
C ALA A 55 -6.37 -14.54 6.74
N LEU A 56 -5.31 -13.98 7.32
CA LEU A 56 -4.58 -14.59 8.42
C LEU A 56 -5.43 -14.69 9.70
N ARG A 57 -6.20 -13.64 10.01
CA ARG A 57 -7.13 -13.63 11.16
C ARG A 57 -8.24 -14.66 10.99
N GLU A 58 -8.82 -14.80 9.80
CA GLU A 58 -9.87 -15.79 9.53
C GLU A 58 -9.37 -17.23 9.67
N LYS A 59 -8.11 -17.49 9.28
CA LYS A 59 -7.50 -18.82 9.40
C LYS A 59 -7.02 -19.14 10.81
N SER A 60 -6.91 -18.16 11.70
CA SER A 60 -6.38 -18.35 13.04
C SER A 60 -7.52 -18.53 14.04
N PRO A 61 -7.53 -19.60 14.85
CA PRO A 61 -8.53 -19.76 15.89
C PRO A 61 -8.44 -18.59 16.89
N PRO A 62 -9.57 -18.06 17.39
CA PRO A 62 -9.55 -16.99 18.38
C PRO A 62 -8.86 -17.49 19.65
N LEU A 63 -7.70 -16.89 19.96
CA LEU A 63 -6.98 -17.15 21.20
C LEU A 63 -7.55 -16.25 22.29
N SER A 64 -8.04 -16.85 23.37
CA SER A 64 -8.41 -16.11 24.58
C SER A 64 -7.15 -15.62 25.30
N THR A 65 -7.27 -14.48 25.99
CA THR A 65 -6.18 -13.92 26.81
C THR A 65 -5.67 -14.93 27.83
N GLU A 66 -6.55 -15.76 28.41
CA GLU A 66 -6.20 -16.83 29.35
C GLU A 66 -5.31 -17.91 28.72
N LYS A 67 -5.58 -18.31 27.46
CA LYS A 67 -4.73 -19.25 26.71
C LYS A 67 -3.35 -18.67 26.42
N ILE A 68 -3.27 -17.36 26.16
CA ILE A 68 -2.00 -16.66 25.95
C ILE A 68 -1.20 -16.61 27.26
N VAL A 69 -1.84 -16.18 28.36
CA VAL A 69 -1.18 -16.07 29.68
C VAL A 69 -0.71 -17.43 30.19
N SER A 70 -1.52 -18.48 30.04
CA SER A 70 -1.13 -19.84 30.44
C SER A 70 -0.01 -20.42 29.58
N ALA A 71 0.06 -20.10 28.28
CA ALA A 71 1.20 -20.46 27.46
C ALA A 71 2.48 -19.74 27.90
N LEU A 72 2.40 -18.42 28.17
CA LEU A 72 3.53 -17.62 28.64
C LEU A 72 4.06 -18.05 30.02
N ARG A 73 3.17 -18.42 30.95
CA ARG A 73 3.57 -18.95 32.27
C ARG A 73 4.35 -20.26 32.13
N ARG A 74 3.85 -21.20 31.32
CA ARG A 74 4.54 -22.47 31.06
C ARG A 74 5.90 -22.31 30.40
N ASP A 75 6.08 -21.30 29.54
CA ASP A 75 7.37 -21.01 28.93
C ASP A 75 8.37 -20.43 29.93
N ARG A 76 7.91 -19.53 30.82
CA ARG A 76 8.74 -18.96 31.89
C ARG A 76 9.15 -19.98 32.95
N GLU A 77 8.33 -20.97 33.25
CA GLU A 77 8.64 -22.05 34.21
C GLU A 77 9.64 -23.08 33.65
N ARG A 78 9.89 -23.08 32.33
CA ARG A 78 10.87 -23.96 31.68
C ARG A 78 12.29 -23.36 31.57
N ARG A 79 12.46 -22.09 31.92
CA ARG A 79 13.75 -21.38 31.97
C ARG A 79 14.17 -21.14 33.41
#